data_AF-A0A672RTS4-F1
#
_entry.id   AF-A0A672RTS4-F1
#
_cell.length_a   1.000
_cell.length_b   1.000
_cell.length_c   1.000
_cell.angle_alpha   90.00
_cell.angle_beta   90.00
_cell.angle_gamma   90.00
#
_symmetry.space_group_name_H-M   'P 1'
#
loop_
_entity.id
_entity.type
_entity.pdbx_description
1 polymer ?
#
loop_
_entity_poly.entity_id
_entity_poly.type
_entity_poly.pdbx_seq_one_letter_code
_entity_poly.pdbx_strand_id
1 'polypeptide(L)'
;IIPLLTVDDELSIPEGEEDLETAVKAVRDQTDATERTTQTQRVSSAKHPVLKIPEVVDDFLRNYLVKMGMKRTLGCFQIEWFEMGHKGLMKTDVMQLVPDVYTHNQLLDNELKNVQRERDSYKQAAFEAGETIVKLQRERDFHRMQHKRVVQEKNRLIEDIKKLKKHYASYDPALRQLNEKYQTVVRQKMLVSLERDRAVSQVQNIDSSLRTAHSFPGTRTALKSPNTPHQREKIQKSPEKGAHLSCDNIASNDVIKDPNKNTRHPKDSEFPASTRVNPYLPQIQALSSLNTKSANFFLFRSFKAHTMAVSFLTPHPRKMIVASSSDDQLWRLWGIPEGEMIMTGKGHTDWLSSCSFHPSGGYLGTTSGDTTVKIWDFAQGRCVLSLEGHIHTTWACSFHSCGDFVASCSLDNTAKVWDLNSERCRWTLRGHVDSVNSISFLPFSNILLTCSADKTLSLWDARVGLCAQTFYGHKHSCNYATFNATGDTVASCDSFGVVKLWDVRNVSAMVTIDTGPHPSNQVAFNPNGRILVVASNDGTVKLVEVASLQMSSVIAHEDAVQSVIFDHKGEYLLSAGSDGAIHIWS
;
A
#
# COMPACT_ATOMS: atom_id res chain seq x y z
N ILE A 1 35.30 20.39 44.87
CA ILE A 1 34.06 20.19 45.65
C ILE A 1 32.92 20.69 44.79
N ILE A 2 32.28 19.77 44.08
CA ILE A 2 31.02 19.94 43.36
C ILE A 2 30.18 18.74 43.82
N PRO A 3 28.95 18.91 44.32
CA PRO A 3 28.24 17.81 44.96
C PRO A 3 27.80 16.82 43.89
N LEU A 4 28.27 15.58 44.00
CA LEU A 4 27.65 14.44 43.34
C LEU A 4 26.31 14.21 44.03
N LEU A 5 25.22 14.55 43.32
CA LEU A 5 23.87 14.12 43.66
C LEU A 5 23.84 12.59 43.62
N THR A 6 23.75 12.00 44.80
CA THR A 6 23.35 10.60 45.02
C THR A 6 21.90 10.48 44.59
N VAL A 7 21.67 9.97 43.38
CA VAL A 7 20.37 9.46 42.98
C VAL A 7 20.32 8.03 43.52
N ASP A 8 20.03 7.93 44.81
CA ASP A 8 19.69 6.68 45.47
C ASP A 8 18.30 6.23 45.01
N ASP A 9 18.22 4.91 44.83
CA ASP A 9 17.05 4.03 44.84
C ASP A 9 15.69 4.65 45.22
N GLU A 10 14.86 4.98 44.22
CA GLU A 10 13.40 4.97 44.35
C GLU A 10 12.74 5.01 42.96
N LEU A 11 12.55 3.84 42.36
CA LEU A 11 11.65 3.66 41.21
C LEU A 11 11.10 2.23 41.20
N SER A 12 10.64 1.78 42.36
CA SER A 12 9.58 0.78 42.45
C SER A 12 8.25 1.53 42.32
N ILE A 13 7.66 1.51 41.12
CA ILE A 13 6.25 1.87 40.93
C ILE A 13 5.48 0.55 41.13
N PRO A 14 4.77 0.35 42.24
CA PRO A 14 3.69 -0.63 42.28
C PRO A 14 2.47 0.04 41.65
N GLU A 15 1.86 -0.59 40.64
CA GLU A 15 0.44 -0.46 40.25
C GLU A 15 0.30 -0.87 38.78
N GLY A 16 -0.17 -2.10 38.59
CA GLY A 16 -0.61 -2.62 37.29
C GLY A 16 -1.75 -3.63 37.43
N GLU A 17 -2.28 -3.85 38.64
CA GLU A 17 -3.39 -4.76 38.89
C GLU A 17 -4.72 -4.00 39.06
N GLU A 18 -4.72 -2.76 39.58
CA GLU A 18 -5.95 -1.96 39.77
C GLU A 18 -6.59 -1.49 38.44
N ASP A 19 -5.78 -1.14 37.44
CA ASP A 19 -6.27 -0.72 36.11
C ASP A 19 -6.90 -1.88 35.30
N LEU A 20 -6.46 -3.12 35.56
CA LEU A 20 -6.99 -4.29 34.87
C LEU A 20 -8.33 -4.73 35.46
N GLU A 21 -8.47 -4.70 36.79
CA GLU A 21 -9.73 -5.03 37.46
C GLU A 21 -10.83 -4.02 37.15
N THR A 22 -10.50 -2.73 37.10
CA THR A 22 -11.44 -1.67 36.72
C THR A 22 -11.89 -1.79 35.27
N ALA A 23 -10.97 -2.10 34.35
CA ALA A 23 -11.30 -2.36 32.94
C ALA A 23 -12.19 -3.61 32.76
N VAL A 24 -11.90 -4.71 33.46
CA VAL A 24 -12.71 -5.94 33.42
C VAL A 24 -14.11 -5.71 33.98
N LYS A 25 -14.25 -4.88 35.01
CA LYS A 25 -15.55 -4.52 35.60
C LYS A 25 -16.39 -3.67 34.62
N ALA A 26 -15.77 -2.71 33.95
CA ALA A 26 -16.43 -1.88 32.94
C ALA A 26 -16.92 -2.70 31.73
N VAL A 27 -16.18 -3.73 31.31
CA VAL A 27 -16.61 -4.63 30.22
C VAL A 27 -17.80 -5.49 30.66
N ARG A 28 -17.80 -6.00 31.90
CA ARG A 28 -18.93 -6.77 32.46
C ARG A 28 -20.22 -5.94 32.54
N ASP A 29 -20.12 -4.69 32.96
CA ASP A 29 -21.28 -3.80 33.05
C ASP A 29 -21.86 -3.46 31.65
N GLN A 30 -21.02 -3.42 30.61
CA GLN A 30 -21.46 -3.24 29.21
C GLN A 30 -22.12 -4.50 28.62
N THR A 31 -21.65 -5.70 29.00
CA THR A 31 -22.29 -6.96 28.58
C THR A 31 -23.67 -7.15 29.22
N ASP A 32 -23.83 -6.79 30.50
CA ASP A 32 -25.12 -6.88 31.19
C ASP A 32 -26.14 -5.87 30.64
N ALA A 33 -25.69 -4.70 30.18
CA ALA A 33 -26.53 -3.71 29.52
C ALA A 33 -27.03 -4.16 28.14
N THR A 34 -26.19 -4.88 27.38
CA THR A 34 -26.55 -5.41 26.04
C THR A 34 -27.48 -6.63 26.13
N GLU A 35 -27.32 -7.48 27.15
CA GLU A 35 -28.27 -8.58 27.42
C GLU A 35 -29.66 -8.09 27.83
N ARG A 36 -29.75 -7.00 28.61
CA ARG A 36 -31.05 -6.38 28.96
C ARG A 36 -31.76 -5.78 27.75
N THR A 37 -31.00 -5.25 26.78
CA THR A 37 -31.53 -4.63 25.56
C THR A 37 -32.04 -5.69 24.56
N THR A 38 -31.37 -6.85 24.49
CA THR A 38 -31.79 -7.99 23.65
C THR A 38 -33.00 -8.75 24.22
N GLN A 39 -33.16 -8.80 25.55
CA GLN A 39 -34.40 -9.31 26.16
C GLN A 39 -35.62 -8.39 25.91
N THR A 40 -35.43 -7.07 25.78
CA THR A 40 -36.55 -6.15 25.48
C THR A 40 -37.04 -6.26 24.03
N GLN A 41 -36.18 -6.69 23.08
CA GLN A 41 -36.56 -6.95 21.69
C GLN A 41 -37.27 -8.29 21.46
N ARG A 42 -37.25 -9.22 22.43
CA ARG A 42 -37.96 -10.53 22.31
C ARG A 42 -39.48 -10.44 22.33
N VAL A 43 -40.09 -9.28 22.56
CA VAL A 43 -41.55 -9.14 22.75
C VAL A 43 -42.26 -8.40 21.61
N SER A 44 -41.56 -7.90 20.59
CA SER A 44 -42.19 -7.09 19.54
C SER A 44 -41.91 -7.58 18.11
N SER A 45 -42.23 -8.82 17.78
CA SER A 45 -42.54 -9.17 16.38
C SER A 45 -44.03 -8.95 16.16
N ALA A 46 -44.38 -7.72 15.80
CA ALA A 46 -45.72 -7.36 15.36
C ALA A 46 -46.14 -8.28 14.22
N LYS A 47 -47.19 -9.08 14.45
CA LYS A 47 -47.86 -9.88 13.42
C LYS A 47 -48.34 -8.92 12.33
N HIS A 48 -47.71 -8.95 11.15
CA HIS A 48 -48.28 -8.31 9.97
C HIS A 48 -49.61 -9.00 9.65
N PRO A 49 -50.74 -8.26 9.53
CA PRO A 49 -52.01 -8.87 9.16
C PRO A 49 -51.97 -9.13 7.65
N VAL A 50 -51.67 -10.37 7.26
CA VAL A 50 -51.85 -10.80 5.88
C VAL A 50 -53.35 -10.89 5.62
N LEU A 51 -53.81 -10.19 4.58
CA LEU A 51 -55.19 -10.19 4.10
C LEU A 51 -55.66 -11.63 3.88
N LYS A 52 -56.52 -12.13 4.78
CA LYS A 52 -57.26 -13.37 4.58
C LYS A 52 -58.37 -13.07 3.58
N ILE A 53 -58.26 -13.61 2.37
CA ILE A 53 -59.43 -13.86 1.53
C ILE A 53 -59.68 -15.37 1.63
N PRO A 54 -60.70 -15.82 2.34
CA PRO A 54 -61.04 -17.23 2.38
C PRO A 54 -62.37 -17.54 1.69
N GLU A 55 -62.43 -18.70 1.02
CA GLU A 55 -63.66 -19.21 0.39
C GLU A 55 -64.71 -19.55 1.46
N VAL A 56 -65.94 -19.14 1.16
CA VAL A 56 -67.05 -19.10 2.11
C VAL A 56 -67.74 -20.48 2.12
N VAL A 57 -68.28 -20.92 3.27
CA VAL A 57 -68.90 -22.26 3.50
C VAL A 57 -69.97 -22.62 2.47
N ASP A 58 -70.60 -21.62 1.88
CA ASP A 58 -71.56 -21.74 0.80
C ASP A 58 -70.96 -22.25 -0.52
N ASP A 59 -69.70 -21.93 -0.84
CA ASP A 59 -69.00 -22.48 -2.01
C ASP A 59 -68.72 -23.97 -1.87
N PHE A 60 -68.40 -24.44 -0.65
CA PHE A 60 -68.30 -25.87 -0.37
C PHE A 60 -69.65 -26.59 -0.60
N LEU A 61 -70.74 -26.04 -0.07
CA LEU A 61 -72.08 -26.62 -0.24
C LEU A 61 -72.51 -26.62 -1.71
N ARG A 62 -72.24 -25.55 -2.46
CA ARG A 62 -72.51 -25.48 -3.90
C ARG A 62 -71.72 -26.54 -4.66
N ASN A 63 -70.42 -26.65 -4.40
CA ASN A 63 -69.55 -27.62 -5.05
C ASN A 63 -69.95 -29.07 -4.71
N TYR A 64 -70.36 -29.34 -3.47
CA TYR A 64 -70.86 -30.64 -3.05
C TYR A 64 -72.17 -31.02 -3.76
N LEU A 65 -73.16 -30.11 -3.78
CA LEU A 65 -74.45 -30.34 -4.42
C LEU A 65 -74.31 -30.52 -5.94
N VAL A 66 -73.39 -29.79 -6.57
CA VAL A 66 -73.03 -29.97 -7.99
C VAL A 66 -72.40 -31.35 -8.22
N LYS A 67 -71.43 -31.75 -7.39
CA LYS A 67 -70.74 -33.04 -7.52
C LYS A 67 -71.68 -34.24 -7.35
N MET A 68 -72.68 -34.12 -6.48
CA MET A 68 -73.68 -35.16 -6.25
C MET A 68 -74.86 -35.10 -7.25
N GLY A 69 -74.82 -34.19 -8.23
CA GLY A 69 -75.84 -34.08 -9.29
C GLY A 69 -77.19 -33.52 -8.82
N MET A 70 -77.28 -32.96 -7.60
CA MET A 70 -78.52 -32.49 -6.97
C MET A 70 -78.89 -31.07 -7.42
N LYS A 71 -79.13 -30.89 -8.73
CA LYS A 71 -79.35 -29.57 -9.35
C LYS A 71 -80.59 -28.83 -8.84
N ARG A 72 -81.67 -29.56 -8.50
CA ARG A 72 -82.91 -28.97 -7.98
C ARG A 72 -82.72 -28.42 -6.56
N THR A 73 -82.03 -29.17 -5.72
CA THR A 73 -81.70 -28.78 -4.34
C THR A 73 -80.72 -27.61 -4.31
N LEU A 74 -79.75 -27.60 -5.23
CA LEU A 74 -78.85 -26.46 -5.44
C LEU A 74 -79.64 -25.20 -5.81
N GLY A 75 -80.60 -25.30 -6.72
CA GLY A 75 -81.45 -24.17 -7.11
C GLY A 75 -82.28 -23.62 -5.94
N CYS A 76 -82.89 -24.50 -5.13
CA CYS A 76 -83.64 -24.07 -3.95
C CYS A 76 -82.72 -23.43 -2.90
N PHE A 77 -81.57 -24.05 -2.63
CA PHE A 77 -80.57 -23.54 -1.70
C PHE A 77 -80.06 -22.15 -2.11
N GLN A 78 -79.77 -21.93 -3.40
CA GLN A 78 -79.34 -20.62 -3.88
C GLN A 78 -80.41 -19.55 -3.68
N ILE A 79 -81.67 -19.85 -4.02
CA ILE A 79 -82.79 -18.91 -3.86
C ILE A 79 -82.97 -18.54 -2.39
N GLU A 80 -83.02 -19.53 -1.50
CA GLU A 80 -83.18 -19.30 -0.07
C GLU A 80 -81.97 -18.56 0.53
N TRP A 81 -80.76 -18.88 0.08
CA TRP A 81 -79.53 -18.20 0.51
C TRP A 81 -79.53 -16.72 0.16
N PHE A 82 -79.89 -16.37 -1.08
CA PHE A 82 -79.99 -14.97 -1.51
C PHE A 82 -81.16 -14.25 -0.82
N GLU A 83 -82.28 -14.93 -0.59
CA GLU A 83 -83.43 -14.36 0.11
C GLU A 83 -83.10 -14.07 1.59
N MET A 84 -82.37 -14.96 2.26
CA MET A 84 -81.90 -14.77 3.64
C MET A 84 -80.83 -13.68 3.73
N GLY A 85 -79.96 -13.55 2.72
CA GLY A 85 -79.03 -12.43 2.59
C GLY A 85 -79.75 -11.09 2.43
N HIS A 86 -80.81 -11.04 1.60
CA HIS A 86 -81.55 -9.81 1.34
C HIS A 86 -82.39 -9.34 2.54
N LYS A 87 -82.84 -10.29 3.39
CA LYS A 87 -83.55 -10.02 4.65
C LYS A 87 -82.63 -9.65 5.82
N GLY A 88 -81.31 -9.67 5.64
CA GLY A 88 -80.34 -9.28 6.67
C GLY A 88 -80.25 -10.21 7.89
N LEU A 89 -80.76 -11.45 7.77
CA LEU A 89 -80.72 -12.43 8.87
C LEU A 89 -79.36 -13.15 9.02
N MET A 90 -78.43 -12.95 8.07
CA MET A 90 -77.10 -13.54 8.11
C MET A 90 -76.16 -12.70 8.98
N LYS A 91 -75.98 -13.10 10.25
CA LYS A 91 -74.97 -12.49 11.12
C LYS A 91 -73.58 -12.90 10.64
N THR A 92 -72.91 -12.00 9.93
CA THR A 92 -71.53 -12.16 9.42
C THR A 92 -70.51 -12.47 10.52
N ASP A 93 -70.81 -12.12 11.77
CA ASP A 93 -69.89 -12.29 12.91
C ASP A 93 -69.77 -13.74 13.44
N VAL A 94 -70.65 -14.66 13.00
CA VAL A 94 -70.68 -16.06 13.48
C VAL A 94 -70.23 -17.07 12.42
N MET A 95 -69.96 -16.63 11.19
CA MET A 95 -69.38 -17.49 10.16
C MET A 95 -67.89 -17.71 10.43
N GLN A 96 -67.59 -18.63 11.35
CA GLN A 96 -66.23 -19.13 11.50
C GLN A 96 -65.88 -19.98 10.29
N LEU A 97 -64.82 -19.53 9.64
CA LEU A 97 -64.24 -20.17 8.48
C LEU A 97 -63.66 -21.53 8.86
N VAL A 98 -64.05 -22.59 8.16
CA VAL A 98 -63.44 -23.92 8.30
C VAL A 98 -62.18 -23.94 7.42
N PRO A 99 -60.97 -23.96 7.98
CA PRO A 99 -59.74 -24.00 7.18
C PRO A 99 -59.66 -25.33 6.46
N ASP A 100 -59.52 -25.30 5.14
CA ASP A 100 -59.26 -26.50 4.35
C ASP A 100 -57.87 -27.06 4.72
N VAL A 101 -57.71 -28.39 4.70
CA VAL A 101 -56.47 -29.09 5.09
C VAL A 101 -55.26 -28.55 4.31
N TYR A 102 -55.48 -28.15 3.06
CA TYR A 102 -54.46 -27.54 2.21
C TYR A 102 -53.98 -26.18 2.72
N THR A 103 -54.91 -25.33 3.20
CA THR A 103 -54.56 -24.01 3.74
C THR A 103 -53.78 -24.13 5.05
N HIS A 104 -54.13 -25.12 5.89
CA HIS A 104 -53.41 -25.40 7.13
C HIS A 104 -51.98 -25.91 6.86
N ASN A 105 -51.82 -26.83 5.90
CA ASN A 105 -50.51 -27.33 5.49
C ASN A 105 -49.62 -26.22 4.91
N GLN A 106 -50.19 -25.30 4.14
CA GLN A 106 -49.46 -24.16 3.59
C GLN A 106 -49.00 -23.19 4.69
N LEU A 107 -49.81 -22.97 5.73
CA LEU A 107 -49.43 -22.15 6.88
C LEU A 107 -48.29 -22.81 7.66
N LEU A 108 -48.38 -24.12 7.92
CA LEU A 108 -47.32 -24.88 8.60
C LEU A 108 -46.01 -24.87 7.79
N ASP A 109 -46.07 -25.01 6.47
CA ASP A 109 -44.87 -24.94 5.61
C ASP A 109 -44.23 -23.55 5.64
N ASN A 110 -45.05 -22.49 5.68
CA ASN A 110 -44.56 -21.11 5.82
C ASN A 110 -43.92 -20.86 7.19
N GLU A 111 -44.53 -21.34 8.28
CA GLU A 111 -43.95 -21.24 9.62
C GLU A 111 -42.64 -22.04 9.71
N LEU A 112 -42.59 -23.24 9.14
CA LEU A 112 -41.40 -24.08 9.12
C LEU A 112 -40.25 -23.40 8.35
N LYS A 113 -40.55 -22.77 7.21
CA LYS A 113 -39.57 -21.96 6.45
C LYS A 113 -39.10 -20.73 7.23
N ASN A 114 -39.98 -20.08 7.99
CA ASN A 114 -39.60 -18.93 8.82
C ASN A 114 -38.66 -19.37 9.95
N VAL A 115 -39.01 -20.43 10.68
CA VAL A 115 -38.18 -20.98 11.77
C VAL A 115 -36.82 -21.47 11.24
N GLN A 116 -36.78 -22.07 10.05
CA GLN A 116 -35.52 -22.46 9.40
C GLN A 116 -34.63 -21.25 9.09
N ARG A 117 -35.21 -20.17 8.55
CA ARG A 117 -34.48 -18.92 8.28
C ARG A 117 -33.91 -18.30 9.56
N GLU A 118 -34.70 -18.27 10.63
CA GLU A 118 -34.23 -17.77 11.94
C GLU A 118 -33.09 -18.63 12.50
N ARG A 119 -33.23 -19.97 12.46
CA ARG A 119 -32.16 -20.89 12.88
C ARG A 119 -30.86 -20.62 12.14
N ASP A 120 -30.92 -20.46 10.83
CA ASP A 120 -29.73 -20.24 10.00
C ASP A 120 -29.10 -18.87 10.27
N SER A 121 -29.92 -17.84 10.53
CA SER A 121 -29.44 -16.53 10.97
C SER A 121 -28.71 -16.61 12.32
N TYR A 122 -29.28 -17.30 13.32
CA TYR A 122 -28.62 -17.47 14.62
C TYR A 122 -27.34 -18.32 14.51
N LYS A 123 -27.33 -19.33 13.64
CA LYS A 123 -26.14 -20.15 13.38
C LYS A 123 -25.01 -19.31 12.78
N GLN A 124 -25.33 -18.41 11.84
CA GLN A 124 -24.36 -17.48 11.25
C GLN A 124 -23.84 -16.50 12.31
N ALA A 125 -24.73 -15.88 13.08
CA ALA A 125 -24.33 -14.96 14.15
C ALA A 125 -23.43 -15.63 15.20
N ALA A 126 -23.71 -16.89 15.57
CA ALA A 126 -22.87 -17.65 16.49
C ALA A 126 -21.49 -17.97 15.89
N PHE A 127 -21.43 -18.27 14.59
CA PHE A 127 -20.17 -18.51 13.89
C PHE A 127 -19.31 -17.25 13.82
N GLU A 128 -19.92 -16.11 13.44
CA GLU A 128 -19.26 -14.80 13.43
C GLU A 128 -18.74 -14.41 14.81
N ALA A 129 -19.55 -14.59 15.86
CA ALA A 129 -19.10 -14.37 17.23
C ALA A 129 -17.90 -15.26 17.60
N GLY A 130 -17.92 -16.54 17.21
CA GLY A 130 -16.78 -17.45 17.37
C GLY A 130 -15.50 -16.95 16.69
N GLU A 131 -15.61 -16.44 15.46
CA GLU A 131 -14.46 -15.86 14.75
C GLU A 131 -13.93 -14.60 15.44
N THR A 132 -14.80 -13.73 15.96
CA THR A 132 -14.37 -12.53 16.69
C THR A 132 -13.59 -12.89 17.96
N ILE A 133 -14.01 -13.91 18.70
CA ILE A 133 -13.30 -14.40 19.89
C ILE A 133 -11.90 -14.88 19.51
N VAL A 134 -11.76 -15.63 18.42
CA VAL A 134 -10.44 -16.11 17.95
C VAL A 134 -9.54 -14.94 17.55
N LYS A 135 -10.08 -13.90 16.90
CA LYS A 135 -9.33 -12.68 16.57
C LYS A 135 -8.83 -11.96 17.83
N LEU A 136 -9.71 -11.74 18.80
CA LEU A 136 -9.35 -11.10 20.08
C LEU A 136 -8.30 -11.91 20.86
N GLN A 137 -8.37 -13.25 20.83
CA GLN A 137 -7.35 -14.10 21.45
C GLN A 137 -5.98 -13.92 20.79
N ARG A 138 -5.92 -13.84 19.45
CA ARG A 138 -4.66 -13.61 18.72
C ARG A 138 -4.07 -12.23 19.04
N GLU A 139 -4.89 -11.19 19.11
CA GLU A 139 -4.45 -9.84 19.48
C GLU A 139 -3.90 -9.79 20.91
N ARG A 140 -4.62 -10.39 21.87
CA ARG A 140 -4.14 -10.54 23.25
C ARG A 140 -2.77 -11.23 23.30
N ASP A 141 -2.61 -12.33 22.57
CA ASP A 141 -1.36 -13.09 22.57
C ASP A 141 -0.21 -12.31 21.88
N PHE A 142 -0.52 -11.54 20.84
CA PHE A 142 0.42 -10.61 20.21
C PHE A 142 0.91 -9.54 21.19
N HIS A 143 0.01 -8.85 21.89
CA HIS A 143 0.39 -7.84 22.89
C HIS A 143 1.20 -8.46 24.04
N ARG A 144 0.85 -9.67 24.48
CA ARG A 144 1.60 -10.40 25.50
C ARG A 144 3.01 -10.75 25.03
N MET A 145 3.19 -11.19 23.79
CA MET A 145 4.51 -11.48 23.23
C MET A 145 5.34 -10.20 23.04
N GLN A 146 4.74 -9.13 22.55
CA GLN A 146 5.41 -7.85 22.38
C GLN A 146 5.87 -7.27 23.72
N HIS A 147 5.03 -7.33 24.75
CA HIS A 147 5.41 -6.91 26.10
C HIS A 147 6.61 -7.71 26.62
N LYS A 148 6.61 -9.04 26.45
CA LYS A 148 7.77 -9.89 26.82
C LYS A 148 9.04 -9.49 26.07
N ARG A 149 8.95 -9.19 24.77
CA ARG A 149 10.08 -8.75 23.96
C ARG A 149 10.65 -7.42 24.45
N VAL A 150 9.78 -6.45 24.76
CA VAL A 150 10.19 -5.14 25.31
C VAL A 150 10.89 -5.31 26.66
N VAL A 151 10.39 -6.19 27.52
CA VAL A 151 11.04 -6.49 28.81
C VAL A 151 12.42 -7.14 28.61
N GLN A 152 12.58 -8.04 27.64
CA GLN A 152 13.88 -8.64 27.31
C GLN A 152 14.89 -7.61 26.81
N GLU A 153 14.49 -6.73 25.88
CA GLU A 153 15.35 -5.65 25.38
C GLU A 153 15.71 -4.65 26.50
N LYS A 154 14.75 -4.30 27.36
CA LYS A 154 15.01 -3.47 28.55
C LYS A 154 16.09 -4.11 29.43
N ASN A 155 15.99 -5.40 29.72
CA ASN A 155 16.97 -6.09 30.56
C ASN A 155 18.36 -6.16 29.90
N ARG A 156 18.42 -6.38 28.59
CA ARG A 156 19.67 -6.33 27.81
C ARG A 156 20.33 -4.96 27.88
N LEU A 157 19.56 -3.88 27.68
CA LEU A 157 20.06 -2.51 27.78
C LEU A 157 20.57 -2.19 29.19
N ILE A 158 19.88 -2.66 30.23
CA ILE A 158 20.33 -2.51 31.62
C ILE A 158 21.70 -3.19 31.83
N GLU A 159 21.92 -4.38 31.27
CA GLU A 159 23.23 -5.05 31.34
C GLU A 159 24.32 -4.28 30.60
N ASP A 160 24.03 -3.77 29.42
CA ASP A 160 25.00 -3.02 28.62
C ASP A 160 25.35 -1.68 29.28
N ILE A 161 24.38 -0.99 29.89
CA ILE A 161 24.63 0.20 30.73
C ILE A 161 25.54 -0.15 31.92
N LYS A 162 25.31 -1.30 32.58
CA LYS A 162 26.19 -1.75 33.69
C LYS A 162 27.61 -2.02 33.21
N LYS A 163 27.80 -2.68 32.06
CA LYS A 163 29.12 -2.90 31.45
C LYS A 163 29.80 -1.57 31.10
N LEU A 164 29.06 -0.63 30.52
CA LEU A 164 29.58 0.68 30.15
C LEU A 164 30.01 1.49 31.38
N LYS A 165 29.20 1.49 32.45
CA LYS A 165 29.57 2.12 33.74
C LYS A 165 30.85 1.52 34.32
N LYS A 166 31.01 0.19 34.24
CA LYS A 166 32.24 -0.49 34.70
C LYS A 166 33.45 -0.09 33.84
N HIS A 167 33.28 0.03 32.53
CA HIS A 167 34.32 0.48 31.61
C HIS A 167 34.72 1.94 31.89
N TYR A 168 33.74 2.83 32.10
CA TYR A 168 33.99 4.22 32.47
C TYR A 168 34.78 4.33 33.79
N ALA A 169 34.35 3.60 34.82
CA ALA A 169 35.03 3.59 36.11
C ALA A 169 36.49 3.08 36.02
N SER A 170 36.84 2.29 35.01
CA SER A 170 38.22 1.82 34.81
C SER A 170 39.19 2.93 34.35
N TYR A 171 38.69 4.03 33.78
CA TYR A 171 39.52 5.16 33.34
C TYR A 171 39.79 6.20 34.45
N ASP A 172 39.03 6.19 35.53
CA ASP A 172 39.19 7.12 36.66
C ASP A 172 40.63 7.15 37.22
N PRO A 173 41.31 6.01 37.46
CA PRO A 173 42.68 6.00 37.94
C PRO A 173 43.66 6.61 36.94
N ALA A 174 43.47 6.34 35.65
CA ALA A 174 44.34 6.87 34.58
C ALA A 174 44.20 8.39 34.45
N LEU A 175 42.97 8.91 34.54
CA LEU A 175 42.70 10.35 34.54
C LEU A 175 43.31 11.04 35.77
N ARG A 176 43.21 10.42 36.95
CA ARG A 176 43.84 10.94 38.18
C ARG A 176 45.36 11.02 38.04
N GLN A 177 46.00 9.96 37.55
CA GLN A 177 47.46 9.96 37.31
C GLN A 177 47.88 11.00 36.28
N LEU A 178 47.12 11.19 35.21
CA LEU A 178 47.42 12.18 34.19
C LEU A 178 47.28 13.61 34.74
N ASN A 179 46.26 13.86 35.56
CA ASN A 179 46.06 15.14 36.23
C ASN A 179 47.17 15.45 37.25
N GLU A 180 47.62 14.46 38.02
CA GLU A 180 48.77 14.62 38.92
C GLU A 180 50.04 14.96 38.14
N LYS A 181 50.32 14.25 37.04
CA LYS A 181 51.45 14.57 36.14
C LYS A 181 51.35 15.97 35.56
N TYR A 182 50.15 16.40 35.16
CA TYR A 182 49.92 17.75 34.68
C TYR A 182 50.23 18.79 35.76
N GLN A 183 49.73 18.59 36.98
CA GLN A 183 49.97 19.49 38.12
C GLN A 183 51.45 19.57 38.52
N THR A 184 52.20 18.45 38.47
CA THR A 184 53.64 18.47 38.75
C THR A 184 54.42 19.23 37.68
N VAL A 185 54.11 19.03 36.41
CA VAL A 185 54.73 19.77 35.29
C VAL A 185 54.44 21.27 35.39
N VAL A 186 53.20 21.65 35.73
CA VAL A 186 52.83 23.06 35.94
C VAL A 186 53.64 23.68 37.09
N ARG A 187 53.77 22.97 38.23
CA ARG A 187 54.59 23.43 39.36
C ARG A 187 56.07 23.57 38.99
N GLN A 188 56.64 22.60 38.29
CA GLN A 188 58.03 22.66 37.83
C GLN A 188 58.25 23.84 36.87
N LYS A 189 57.34 24.05 35.91
CA LYS A 189 57.39 25.19 34.99
C LYS A 189 57.36 26.53 35.74
N MET A 190 56.53 26.65 36.77
CA MET A 190 56.46 27.84 37.62
C MET A 190 57.77 28.08 38.38
N LEU A 191 58.40 27.02 38.89
CA LEU A 191 59.68 27.09 39.60
C LEU A 191 60.82 27.55 38.68
N VAL A 192 60.91 26.97 37.48
CA VAL A 192 61.87 27.37 36.44
C VAL A 192 61.64 28.81 35.97
N SER A 193 60.38 29.26 35.90
CA SER A 193 60.05 30.66 35.62
C SER A 193 60.64 31.60 36.67
N LEU A 194 60.44 31.28 37.95
CA LEU A 194 60.95 32.10 39.05
C LEU A 194 62.48 32.12 39.11
N GLU A 195 63.14 31.01 38.82
CA GLU A 195 64.61 30.95 38.71
C GLU A 195 65.13 31.79 37.54
N ARG A 196 64.46 31.72 36.38
CA ARG A 196 64.75 32.58 35.23
C ARG A 196 64.60 34.06 35.62
N ASP A 197 63.51 34.43 36.30
CA ASP A 197 63.25 35.82 36.70
C ASP A 197 64.28 36.34 37.71
N ARG A 198 64.74 35.49 38.64
CA ARG A 198 65.86 35.82 39.55
C ARG A 198 67.17 36.02 38.80
N ALA A 199 67.51 35.14 37.86
CA ALA A 199 68.71 35.27 37.05
C ALA A 199 68.68 36.54 36.18
N VAL A 200 67.54 36.84 35.55
CA VAL A 200 67.33 38.08 34.80
C VAL A 200 67.49 39.31 35.69
N SER A 201 66.95 39.28 36.92
CA SER A 201 67.12 40.37 37.89
C SER A 201 68.58 40.56 38.31
N GLN A 202 69.34 39.48 38.49
CA GLN A 202 70.77 39.54 38.78
C GLN A 202 71.56 40.13 37.60
N VAL A 203 71.26 39.71 36.37
CA VAL A 203 71.87 40.28 35.15
C VAL A 203 71.55 41.77 35.03
N GLN A 204 70.30 42.18 35.27
CA GLN A 204 69.92 43.60 35.28
C GLN A 204 70.65 44.41 36.36
N ASN A 205 70.84 43.85 37.56
CA ASN A 205 71.59 44.49 38.63
C ASN A 205 73.08 44.65 38.28
N ILE A 206 73.69 43.63 37.67
CA ILE A 206 75.08 43.70 37.18
C ILE A 206 75.20 44.72 36.03
N ASP A 207 74.27 44.73 35.08
CA ASP A 207 74.21 45.71 33.99
C ASP A 207 74.03 47.14 34.52
N SER A 208 73.20 47.34 35.55
CA SER A 208 73.02 48.64 36.18
C SER A 208 74.30 49.08 36.93
N SER A 209 75.02 48.14 37.56
CA SER A 209 76.28 48.38 38.24
C SER A 209 77.41 48.73 37.26
N LEU A 210 77.45 48.07 36.10
CA LEU A 210 78.33 48.39 34.97
C LEU A 210 78.02 49.76 34.38
N ARG A 211 76.73 50.12 34.27
CA ARG A 211 76.32 51.46 33.83
C ARG A 211 76.69 52.56 34.82
N THR A 212 76.63 52.31 36.13
CA THR A 212 77.12 53.26 37.15
C THR A 212 78.64 53.36 37.23
N ALA A 213 79.38 52.29 36.88
CA ALA A 213 80.84 52.33 36.74
C ALA A 213 81.30 53.12 35.50
N HIS A 214 80.40 53.37 34.54
CA HIS A 214 80.67 54.09 33.29
C HIS A 214 79.95 55.45 33.21
N SER A 215 79.95 56.27 34.26
CA SER A 215 79.49 57.67 34.13
C SER A 215 80.40 58.73 34.78
N PHE A 216 81.13 59.45 33.93
CA PHE A 216 81.47 60.89 34.04
C PHE A 216 80.97 61.56 32.73
N PRO A 217 80.78 62.89 32.67
CA PRO A 217 79.50 63.47 32.30
C PRO A 217 79.57 64.25 30.97
N GLY A 218 78.45 64.39 30.28
CA GLY A 218 78.33 65.46 29.29
C GLY A 218 77.39 65.20 28.13
N THR A 219 76.22 65.82 28.24
CA THR A 219 75.43 66.43 27.15
C THR A 219 74.77 65.52 26.10
N ARG A 220 73.47 65.32 26.37
CA ARG A 220 72.40 64.94 25.44
C ARG A 220 72.29 65.89 24.25
N THR A 221 72.19 65.33 23.05
CA THR A 221 71.37 65.83 21.94
C THR A 221 70.36 64.74 21.56
N ALA A 222 69.15 64.83 22.11
CA ALA A 222 68.04 63.99 21.68
C ALA A 222 67.31 64.70 20.53
N LEU A 223 67.50 64.19 19.32
CA LEU A 223 66.67 64.51 18.18
C LEU A 223 65.26 63.92 18.38
N LYS A 224 64.28 64.76 18.05
CA LYS A 224 62.84 64.57 18.14
C LYS A 224 62.33 63.49 17.18
N SER A 225 61.56 62.53 17.73
CA SER A 225 60.20 62.09 17.31
C SER A 225 59.97 61.61 15.85
N PRO A 226 58.77 61.18 15.40
CA PRO A 226 57.54 60.76 16.09
C PRO A 226 56.85 59.49 15.46
N ASN A 227 55.76 59.04 16.09
CA ASN A 227 54.49 58.54 15.53
C ASN A 227 54.52 57.48 14.39
N THR A 228 53.84 56.34 14.50
CA THR A 228 52.36 56.21 14.46
C THR A 228 52.00 54.71 14.55
N PRO A 229 50.84 54.32 15.10
CA PRO A 229 50.33 52.96 14.97
C PRO A 229 49.16 52.93 13.96
N HIS A 230 49.43 52.52 12.74
CA HIS A 230 48.46 52.16 11.70
C HIS A 230 49.17 51.11 10.82
N GLN A 231 48.59 50.03 10.32
CA GLN A 231 47.20 49.73 9.98
C GLN A 231 47.14 48.25 9.53
N ARG A 232 45.94 47.67 9.59
CA ARG A 232 45.32 46.78 8.60
C ARG A 232 45.97 45.45 8.15
N GLU A 233 45.14 44.42 8.36
CA GLU A 233 44.67 43.42 7.39
C GLU A 233 45.65 42.42 6.78
N LYS A 234 45.31 41.13 6.96
CA LYS A 234 45.46 40.14 5.89
C LYS A 234 44.13 39.42 5.66
N ILE A 235 43.77 39.37 4.37
CA ILE A 235 42.50 38.98 3.75
C ILE A 235 42.75 37.74 2.86
N GLN A 236 41.79 36.81 2.88
CA GLN A 236 41.31 35.83 1.86
C GLN A 236 42.11 34.61 1.31
N LYS A 237 41.36 33.48 1.25
CA LYS A 237 41.10 32.46 0.18
C LYS A 237 42.08 31.31 -0.18
N SER A 238 41.67 30.07 0.20
CA SER A 238 41.43 28.75 -0.53
C SER A 238 42.17 28.37 -1.84
N PRO A 239 42.23 27.08 -2.36
CA PRO A 239 41.39 25.87 -2.06
C PRO A 239 42.04 24.43 -2.18
N GLU A 240 41.18 23.39 -2.02
CA GLU A 240 41.22 21.96 -2.51
C GLU A 240 42.13 20.89 -1.85
N LYS A 241 41.75 19.60 -1.63
CA LYS A 241 40.53 18.76 -1.71
C LYS A 241 40.85 17.37 -1.08
N GLY A 242 39.87 16.68 -0.50
CA GLY A 242 39.83 15.21 -0.42
C GLY A 242 39.41 14.55 0.91
N ALA A 243 38.12 14.14 0.98
CA ALA A 243 37.45 13.02 1.72
C ALA A 243 38.00 12.53 3.09
N HIS A 244 37.23 12.26 4.16
CA HIS A 244 36.01 11.45 4.31
C HIS A 244 35.38 11.64 5.72
N LEU A 245 34.04 11.52 5.79
CA LEU A 245 33.18 10.94 6.83
C LEU A 245 33.29 11.36 8.32
N SER A 246 32.24 12.02 8.80
CA SER A 246 31.79 11.93 10.20
C SER A 246 30.28 11.94 10.27
N CYS A 247 29.75 10.98 11.02
CA CYS A 247 28.34 10.68 11.24
C CYS A 247 27.64 11.65 12.21
N ASP A 248 26.33 11.73 11.98
CA ASP A 248 25.22 11.85 12.93
C ASP A 248 24.89 13.19 13.63
N ASN A 249 23.72 13.67 13.17
CA ASN A 249 22.70 14.43 13.89
C ASN A 249 22.34 13.79 15.24
N ILE A 250 21.80 14.60 16.16
CA ILE A 250 20.40 14.54 16.65
C ILE A 250 20.25 15.64 17.70
N ALA A 251 19.55 16.71 17.34
CA ALA A 251 18.91 17.62 18.29
C ALA A 251 17.59 18.09 17.68
N SER A 252 16.54 17.47 18.19
CA SER A 252 15.12 17.84 18.21
C SER A 252 14.81 19.31 17.89
N ASN A 253 13.99 19.52 16.86
CA ASN A 253 13.11 20.68 16.74
C ASN A 253 11.72 20.19 16.33
N ASP A 254 10.91 19.87 17.34
CA ASP A 254 9.45 19.80 17.21
C ASP A 254 8.90 21.22 17.08
N VAL A 255 8.52 21.59 15.85
CA VAL A 255 7.58 22.67 15.60
C VAL A 255 6.38 22.06 14.91
N ILE A 256 5.30 21.92 15.68
CA ILE A 256 3.96 21.59 15.21
C ILE A 256 3.61 22.58 14.09
N LYS A 257 3.51 22.09 12.85
CA LYS A 257 3.04 22.85 11.69
C LYS A 257 1.65 22.36 11.30
N ASP A 258 0.72 23.31 11.26
CA ASP A 258 -0.67 23.15 10.82
C ASP A 258 -0.79 22.41 9.47
N PRO A 259 -1.80 21.54 9.31
CA PRO A 259 -1.93 20.66 8.13
C PRO A 259 -2.46 21.36 6.86
N ASN A 260 -2.56 22.69 6.81
CA ASN A 260 -3.25 23.43 5.74
C ASN A 260 -2.38 24.40 4.92
N LYS A 261 -1.06 24.23 4.87
CA LYS A 261 -0.19 24.94 3.92
C LYS A 261 0.65 23.96 3.09
N ASN A 262 0.08 23.52 1.96
CA ASN A 262 0.87 22.93 0.88
C ASN A 262 1.75 24.02 0.25
N THR A 263 2.99 24.13 0.72
CA THR A 263 4.01 24.96 0.07
C THR A 263 4.40 24.31 -1.26
N ARG A 264 3.77 24.73 -2.36
CA ARG A 264 4.08 24.24 -3.71
C ARG A 264 5.54 24.52 -4.08
N HIS A 265 6.19 23.51 -4.63
CA HIS A 265 7.47 23.60 -5.33
C HIS A 265 7.43 24.64 -6.47
N PRO A 266 8.33 25.63 -6.67
CA PRO A 266 8.26 26.47 -7.89
C PRO A 266 8.41 25.69 -9.21
N LYS A 267 8.97 24.48 -9.16
CA LYS A 267 9.17 23.58 -10.33
C LYS A 267 8.15 22.45 -10.42
N ASP A 268 7.13 22.44 -9.56
CA ASP A 268 6.15 21.37 -9.50
C ASP A 268 5.21 21.43 -10.72
N SER A 269 5.11 20.32 -11.46
CA SER A 269 4.21 20.19 -12.60
C SER A 269 2.76 20.22 -12.13
N GLU A 270 1.85 20.78 -12.92
CA GLU A 270 0.41 20.74 -12.62
C GLU A 270 -0.25 19.53 -13.29
N PHE A 271 -1.10 18.82 -12.55
CA PHE A 271 -1.90 17.75 -13.13
C PHE A 271 -2.91 18.33 -14.12
N PRO A 272 -3.15 17.66 -15.27
CA PRO A 272 -4.15 18.09 -16.22
C PRO A 272 -5.57 18.01 -15.64
N ALA A 273 -6.51 18.81 -16.17
CA ALA A 273 -7.91 18.77 -15.75
C ALA A 273 -8.55 17.39 -16.06
N SER A 274 -9.37 16.88 -15.12
CA SER A 274 -9.85 15.49 -15.02
C SER A 274 -10.87 15.03 -16.06
N THR A 275 -10.99 15.69 -17.21
CA THR A 275 -12.10 15.50 -18.16
C THR A 275 -11.64 15.13 -19.58
N ARG A 276 -10.55 14.38 -19.72
CA ARG A 276 -10.15 13.87 -21.03
C ARG A 276 -10.63 12.43 -21.21
N VAL A 277 -11.67 12.26 -22.01
CA VAL A 277 -12.01 10.94 -22.59
C VAL A 277 -10.83 10.51 -23.46
N ASN A 278 -10.44 9.24 -23.37
CA ASN A 278 -9.31 8.70 -24.12
C ASN A 278 -9.45 9.01 -25.63
N PRO A 279 -8.56 9.82 -26.23
CA PRO A 279 -8.65 10.24 -27.63
C PRO A 279 -8.46 9.09 -28.62
N TYR A 280 -7.83 7.99 -28.20
CA TYR A 280 -7.61 6.81 -29.05
C TYR A 280 -8.76 5.80 -28.98
N LEU A 281 -9.76 6.03 -28.13
CA LEU A 281 -10.87 5.12 -27.91
C LEU A 281 -11.72 4.88 -29.18
N PRO A 282 -12.01 5.89 -30.04
CA PRO A 282 -12.66 5.66 -31.33
C PRO A 282 -11.83 4.80 -32.29
N GLN A 283 -10.50 4.93 -32.29
CA GLN A 283 -9.62 4.14 -33.16
C GLN A 283 -9.52 2.69 -32.68
N ILE A 284 -9.48 2.49 -31.36
CA ILE A 284 -9.55 1.17 -30.72
C ILE A 284 -10.90 0.49 -31.02
N GLN A 285 -12.00 1.24 -30.93
CA GLN A 285 -13.33 0.75 -31.31
C GLN A 285 -13.44 0.42 -32.80
N ALA A 286 -12.85 1.21 -33.69
CA ALA A 286 -12.81 0.90 -35.11
C ALA A 286 -12.03 -0.40 -35.40
N LEU A 287 -10.86 -0.59 -34.78
CA LEU A 287 -10.07 -1.83 -34.89
C LEU A 287 -10.82 -3.05 -34.31
N SER A 288 -11.63 -2.84 -33.29
CA SER A 288 -12.46 -3.90 -32.68
C SER A 288 -13.53 -4.49 -33.62
N SER A 289 -13.88 -3.77 -34.69
CA SER A 289 -14.86 -4.24 -35.70
C SER A 289 -14.25 -5.13 -36.78
N LEU A 290 -12.92 -5.05 -37.00
CA LEU A 290 -12.23 -5.80 -38.06
C LEU A 290 -11.57 -7.11 -37.57
N ASN A 291 -11.11 -7.17 -36.32
CA ASN A 291 -10.42 -8.35 -35.79
C ASN A 291 -11.29 -9.14 -34.81
N THR A 292 -12.15 -10.00 -35.38
CA THR A 292 -12.84 -11.07 -34.63
C THR A 292 -12.34 -12.42 -35.11
N LYS A 293 -11.03 -12.68 -35.01
CA LYS A 293 -10.56 -14.07 -35.04
C LYS A 293 -10.78 -14.65 -33.64
N SER A 294 -11.70 -15.59 -33.58
CA SER A 294 -11.99 -16.46 -32.44
C SER A 294 -10.71 -16.97 -31.78
N ALA A 295 -10.48 -16.55 -30.53
CA ALA A 295 -9.88 -17.20 -29.35
C ALA A 295 -8.73 -18.23 -29.48
N ASN A 296 -8.10 -18.38 -30.63
CA ASN A 296 -7.03 -19.34 -30.88
C ASN A 296 -5.80 -18.58 -31.36
N PHE A 297 -4.93 -18.23 -30.41
CA PHE A 297 -3.61 -17.69 -30.71
C PHE A 297 -2.65 -18.86 -30.92
N PHE A 298 -1.91 -18.83 -32.02
CA PHE A 298 -0.87 -19.81 -32.30
C PHE A 298 0.50 -19.21 -32.01
N LEU A 299 1.43 -20.03 -31.50
CA LEU A 299 2.80 -19.61 -31.28
C LEU A 299 3.41 -19.23 -32.63
N PHE A 300 3.67 -17.94 -32.82
CA PHE A 300 4.28 -17.40 -34.04
C PHE A 300 5.80 -17.47 -33.95
N ARG A 301 6.37 -17.04 -32.83
CA ARG A 301 7.81 -17.05 -32.60
C ARG A 301 8.12 -17.18 -31.12
N SER A 302 9.20 -17.88 -30.81
CA SER A 302 9.79 -17.98 -29.48
C SER A 302 11.28 -17.67 -29.59
N PHE A 303 11.79 -16.85 -28.68
CA PHE A 303 13.21 -16.57 -28.58
C PHE A 303 13.63 -16.35 -27.13
N LYS A 304 14.88 -16.67 -26.81
CA LYS A 304 15.45 -16.44 -25.48
C LYS A 304 15.90 -14.99 -25.36
N ALA A 305 15.23 -14.23 -24.51
CA ALA A 305 15.45 -12.80 -24.36
C ALA A 305 16.48 -12.50 -23.25
N HIS A 306 16.42 -13.24 -22.14
CA HIS A 306 17.29 -13.04 -20.99
C HIS A 306 17.89 -14.38 -20.51
N THR A 307 18.95 -14.27 -19.70
CA THR A 307 19.57 -15.45 -19.07
C THR A 307 18.74 -15.95 -17.89
N MET A 308 18.08 -15.04 -17.19
CA MET A 308 17.18 -15.30 -16.06
C MET A 308 15.74 -14.96 -16.41
N ALA A 309 14.82 -15.12 -15.45
CA ALA A 309 13.40 -14.85 -15.60
C ALA A 309 13.11 -13.45 -16.14
N VAL A 310 12.13 -13.34 -17.04
CA VAL A 310 11.62 -12.05 -17.52
C VAL A 310 10.42 -11.67 -16.66
N SER A 311 10.59 -10.65 -15.83
CA SER A 311 9.65 -10.25 -14.79
C SER A 311 8.48 -9.43 -15.35
N PHE A 312 8.73 -8.60 -16.37
CA PHE A 312 7.68 -7.75 -16.96
C PHE A 312 7.93 -7.41 -18.44
N LEU A 313 6.85 -7.25 -19.19
CA LEU A 313 6.83 -6.77 -20.57
C LEU A 313 5.95 -5.52 -20.69
N THR A 314 6.41 -4.54 -21.45
CA THR A 314 5.60 -3.35 -21.80
C THR A 314 5.76 -3.02 -23.28
N PRO A 315 4.66 -2.77 -24.03
CA PRO A 315 4.74 -2.38 -25.43
C PRO A 315 4.98 -0.87 -25.57
N HIS A 316 5.74 -0.48 -26.58
CA HIS A 316 6.01 0.93 -26.89
C HIS A 316 4.77 1.60 -27.50
N PRO A 317 4.32 2.79 -27.04
CA PRO A 317 3.00 3.36 -27.34
C PRO A 317 2.68 3.64 -28.83
N ARG A 318 3.68 3.67 -29.71
CA ARG A 318 3.51 4.03 -31.14
C ARG A 318 4.18 3.08 -32.13
N LYS A 319 5.09 2.22 -31.67
CA LYS A 319 5.99 1.42 -32.52
C LYS A 319 5.86 -0.03 -32.08
N MET A 320 6.07 -0.95 -33.01
CA MET A 320 6.08 -2.40 -32.74
C MET A 320 7.38 -2.81 -32.02
N ILE A 321 7.56 -2.30 -30.81
CA ILE A 321 8.72 -2.56 -29.95
C ILE A 321 8.19 -2.94 -28.57
N VAL A 322 8.84 -3.90 -27.92
CA VAL A 322 8.56 -4.26 -26.53
C VAL A 322 9.80 -4.07 -25.67
N ALA A 323 9.60 -3.55 -24.46
CA ALA A 323 10.60 -3.55 -23.41
C ALA A 323 10.40 -4.78 -22.52
N SER A 324 11.49 -5.46 -22.20
CA SER A 324 11.54 -6.53 -21.21
C SER A 324 12.42 -6.12 -20.04
N SER A 325 11.97 -6.43 -18.83
CA SER A 325 12.74 -6.34 -17.60
C SER A 325 12.96 -7.72 -17.02
N SER A 326 14.13 -7.97 -16.45
CA SER A 326 14.53 -9.30 -15.98
C SER A 326 15.34 -9.25 -14.70
N ASP A 327 15.38 -10.40 -14.04
CA ASP A 327 16.21 -10.65 -12.86
C ASP A 327 17.72 -10.61 -13.17
N ASP A 328 18.11 -10.64 -14.45
CA ASP A 328 19.51 -10.42 -14.87
C ASP A 328 20.00 -8.97 -14.71
N GLN A 329 19.18 -8.11 -14.07
CA GLN A 329 19.42 -6.69 -13.79
C GLN A 329 19.42 -5.80 -15.04
N LEU A 330 19.06 -6.37 -16.20
CA LEU A 330 19.04 -5.69 -17.48
C LEU A 330 17.61 -5.48 -17.96
N TRP A 331 17.39 -4.33 -18.59
CA TRP A 331 16.26 -4.17 -19.47
C TRP A 331 16.74 -4.26 -20.93
N ARG A 332 15.90 -4.82 -21.80
CA ARG A 332 16.15 -4.96 -23.23
C ARG A 332 14.96 -4.46 -24.03
N LEU A 333 15.24 -3.93 -25.23
CA LEU A 333 14.23 -3.55 -26.22
C LEU A 333 14.28 -4.51 -27.41
N TRP A 334 13.11 -4.96 -27.84
CA TRP A 334 12.96 -5.92 -28.92
C TRP A 334 12.04 -5.39 -30.01
N GLY A 335 12.43 -5.53 -31.27
CA GLY A 335 11.57 -5.26 -32.42
C GLY A 335 10.63 -6.44 -32.69
N ILE A 336 9.33 -6.17 -32.78
CA ILE A 336 8.28 -7.16 -33.07
C ILE A 336 7.87 -7.01 -34.54
N PRO A 337 7.64 -8.11 -35.29
CA PRO A 337 7.55 -9.51 -34.83
C PRO A 337 8.83 -10.34 -34.95
N GLU A 338 9.92 -9.79 -35.48
CA GLU A 338 11.13 -10.57 -35.77
C GLU A 338 11.93 -10.95 -34.51
N GLY A 339 11.77 -10.22 -33.40
CA GLY A 339 12.49 -10.50 -32.15
C GLY A 339 13.93 -10.01 -32.16
N GLU A 340 14.23 -8.96 -32.94
CA GLU A 340 15.58 -8.39 -32.98
C GLU A 340 15.84 -7.52 -31.75
N MET A 341 17.00 -7.70 -31.11
CA MET A 341 17.42 -6.86 -29.99
C MET A 341 17.88 -5.50 -30.49
N ILE A 342 17.22 -4.43 -30.04
CA ILE A 342 17.51 -3.05 -30.44
C ILE A 342 18.49 -2.41 -29.47
N MET A 343 18.23 -2.55 -28.16
CA MET A 343 18.99 -1.87 -27.12
C MET A 343 18.97 -2.68 -25.82
N THR A 344 19.99 -2.49 -25.00
CA THR A 344 20.05 -3.00 -23.63
C THR A 344 20.55 -1.90 -22.70
N GLY A 345 20.02 -1.82 -21.49
CA GLY A 345 20.50 -0.91 -20.46
C GLY A 345 20.96 -1.66 -19.21
N LYS A 346 22.07 -1.19 -18.64
CA LYS A 346 22.63 -1.65 -17.37
C LYS A 346 22.70 -0.49 -16.39
N GLY A 347 22.42 -0.73 -15.11
CA GLY A 347 22.69 0.25 -14.05
C GLY A 347 21.88 0.10 -12.77
N HIS A 348 20.92 -0.83 -12.71
CA HIS A 348 20.39 -1.30 -11.44
C HIS A 348 21.37 -2.26 -10.77
N THR A 349 21.37 -2.30 -9.44
CA THR A 349 22.25 -3.18 -8.66
C THR A 349 21.60 -4.52 -8.30
N ASP A 350 20.29 -4.62 -8.48
CA ASP A 350 19.48 -5.80 -8.17
C ASP A 350 18.49 -6.11 -9.30
N TRP A 351 17.72 -7.20 -9.17
CA TRP A 351 16.72 -7.64 -10.15
C TRP A 351 15.71 -6.52 -10.49
N LEU A 352 15.20 -6.55 -11.72
CA LEU A 352 14.19 -5.60 -12.19
C LEU A 352 12.79 -6.20 -12.05
N SER A 353 11.89 -5.47 -11.42
CA SER A 353 10.53 -5.92 -11.16
C SER A 353 9.55 -5.55 -12.27
N SER A 354 9.66 -4.33 -12.82
CA SER A 354 8.73 -3.82 -13.83
C SER A 354 9.36 -2.73 -14.69
N CYS A 355 8.73 -2.46 -15.82
CA CYS A 355 9.08 -1.37 -16.71
C CYS A 355 7.82 -0.71 -17.29
N SER A 356 7.87 0.60 -17.54
CA SER A 356 6.79 1.35 -18.18
C SER A 356 7.35 2.36 -19.17
N PHE A 357 6.74 2.48 -20.35
CA PHE A 357 7.12 3.50 -21.33
C PHE A 357 6.49 4.85 -21.01
N HIS A 358 7.23 5.91 -21.31
CA HIS A 358 6.68 7.25 -21.37
C HIS A 358 5.75 7.41 -22.60
N PRO A 359 4.64 8.17 -22.53
CA PRO A 359 3.69 8.34 -23.62
C PRO A 359 4.29 8.88 -24.94
N SER A 360 5.38 9.64 -24.86
CA SER A 360 6.12 10.09 -26.04
C SER A 360 6.90 8.97 -26.73
N GLY A 361 7.23 7.89 -26.01
CA GLY A 361 8.07 6.79 -26.47
C GLY A 361 9.58 7.01 -26.33
N GLY A 362 10.01 8.18 -25.85
CA GLY A 362 11.44 8.52 -25.74
C GLY A 362 12.12 8.04 -24.45
N TYR A 363 11.33 7.73 -23.41
CA TYR A 363 11.84 7.34 -22.10
C TYR A 363 11.25 6.02 -21.60
N LEU A 364 12.01 5.32 -20.77
CA LEU A 364 11.59 4.12 -20.04
C LEU A 364 11.79 4.34 -18.55
N GLY A 365 10.80 3.99 -17.75
CA GLY A 365 10.92 3.89 -16.30
C GLY A 365 11.05 2.44 -15.90
N THR A 366 11.99 2.16 -15.02
CA THR A 366 12.25 0.81 -14.51
C THR A 366 12.26 0.82 -12.99
N THR A 367 11.76 -0.25 -12.39
CA THR A 367 11.76 -0.48 -10.94
C THR A 367 12.59 -1.71 -10.60
N SER A 368 13.23 -1.69 -9.44
CA SER A 368 14.15 -2.74 -9.03
C SER A 368 14.04 -3.09 -7.54
N GLY A 369 14.58 -4.27 -7.21
CA GLY A 369 14.89 -4.68 -5.84
C GLY A 369 15.87 -3.74 -5.13
N ASP A 370 16.63 -2.92 -5.87
CA ASP A 370 17.55 -1.93 -5.29
C ASP A 370 16.86 -0.72 -4.62
N THR A 371 15.52 -0.74 -4.51
CA THR A 371 14.65 0.32 -3.94
C THR A 371 14.54 1.58 -4.79
N THR A 372 15.19 1.63 -5.95
CA THR A 372 15.20 2.82 -6.82
C THR A 372 14.26 2.67 -8.02
N VAL A 373 13.75 3.81 -8.48
CA VAL A 373 13.05 3.92 -9.76
C VAL A 373 13.95 4.73 -10.71
N LYS A 374 14.39 4.13 -11.81
CA LYS A 374 15.27 4.81 -12.77
C LYS A 374 14.52 5.15 -14.04
N ILE A 375 14.82 6.33 -14.59
CA ILE A 375 14.32 6.78 -15.88
C ILE A 375 15.47 6.79 -16.88
N TRP A 376 15.26 6.15 -18.02
CA TRP A 376 16.20 5.96 -19.10
C TRP A 376 15.77 6.76 -20.31
N ASP A 377 16.72 7.44 -20.94
CA ASP A 377 16.51 8.13 -22.22
C ASP A 377 17.12 7.30 -23.35
N PHE A 378 16.31 6.93 -24.33
CA PHE A 378 16.77 6.16 -25.48
C PHE A 378 17.64 6.96 -26.44
N ALA A 379 17.48 8.29 -26.50
CA ALA A 379 18.31 9.13 -27.37
C ALA A 379 19.75 9.20 -26.85
N GLN A 380 19.93 9.22 -25.52
CA GLN A 380 21.23 9.28 -24.88
C GLN A 380 21.78 7.90 -24.48
N GLY A 381 20.93 6.86 -24.46
CA GLY A 381 21.30 5.50 -24.07
C GLY A 381 21.76 5.38 -22.61
N ARG A 382 21.35 6.30 -21.73
CA ARG A 382 21.79 6.35 -20.32
C ARG A 382 20.64 6.61 -19.36
N CYS A 383 20.86 6.30 -18.10
CA CYS A 383 19.97 6.69 -17.00
C CYS A 383 20.07 8.20 -16.82
N VAL A 384 18.93 8.89 -16.95
CA VAL A 384 18.84 10.34 -16.76
C VAL A 384 18.49 10.68 -15.33
N LEU A 385 17.57 9.90 -14.73
CA LEU A 385 17.05 10.17 -13.40
C LEU A 385 17.04 8.90 -12.55
N SER A 386 17.48 9.02 -11.30
CA SER A 386 17.37 7.97 -10.28
C SER A 386 16.54 8.53 -9.13
N LEU A 387 15.34 7.99 -8.95
CA LEU A 387 14.40 8.38 -7.91
C LEU A 387 14.59 7.47 -6.70
N GLU A 388 15.09 8.07 -5.62
CA GLU A 388 15.35 7.40 -4.35
C GLU A 388 14.32 7.89 -3.32
N GLY A 389 13.76 6.97 -2.54
CA GLY A 389 12.83 7.32 -1.46
C GLY A 389 11.87 6.22 -1.02
N HIS A 390 11.84 5.07 -1.71
CA HIS A 390 11.26 3.85 -1.15
C HIS A 390 12.22 3.23 -0.13
N ILE A 391 11.65 2.58 0.88
CA ILE A 391 12.44 1.94 1.96
C ILE A 391 12.78 0.49 1.60
N HIS A 392 11.91 -0.15 0.82
CA HIS A 392 12.04 -1.54 0.39
C HIS A 392 11.94 -1.68 -1.13
N THR A 393 12.04 -2.91 -1.61
CA THR A 393 12.00 -3.26 -3.04
C THR A 393 10.78 -2.66 -3.72
N THR A 394 10.95 -2.19 -4.96
CA THR A 394 9.84 -1.63 -5.74
C THR A 394 9.30 -2.70 -6.67
N TRP A 395 7.98 -2.90 -6.73
CA TRP A 395 7.34 -3.96 -7.50
C TRP A 395 6.87 -3.54 -8.89
N ALA A 396 6.25 -2.37 -9.01
CA ALA A 396 5.75 -1.89 -10.29
C ALA A 396 5.89 -0.38 -10.45
N CYS A 397 5.89 0.06 -11.71
CA CYS A 397 5.77 1.47 -12.07
C CYS A 397 4.79 1.69 -13.23
N SER A 398 4.25 2.89 -13.31
CA SER A 398 3.37 3.32 -14.39
C SER A 398 3.59 4.81 -14.68
N PHE A 399 3.75 5.17 -15.95
CA PHE A 399 3.75 6.57 -16.36
C PHE A 399 2.34 7.12 -16.47
N HIS A 400 2.18 8.38 -16.07
CA HIS A 400 0.97 9.12 -16.35
C HIS A 400 0.89 9.48 -17.84
N SER A 401 -0.33 9.55 -18.37
CA SER A 401 -0.61 9.86 -19.78
C SER A 401 -0.11 11.22 -20.27
N CYS A 402 0.11 12.20 -19.38
CA CYS A 402 0.74 13.48 -19.73
C CYS A 402 2.26 13.36 -19.92
N GLY A 403 2.89 12.38 -19.28
CA GLY A 403 4.32 12.14 -19.34
C GLY A 403 5.11 12.69 -18.14
N ASP A 404 4.60 13.71 -17.46
CA ASP A 404 5.36 14.43 -16.41
C ASP A 404 5.40 13.69 -15.06
N PHE A 405 4.54 12.69 -14.85
CA PHE A 405 4.44 11.96 -13.59
C PHE A 405 4.70 10.47 -13.77
N VAL A 406 5.34 9.87 -12.76
CA VAL A 406 5.56 8.43 -12.64
C VAL A 406 5.02 7.98 -11.30
N ALA A 407 4.27 6.90 -11.26
CA ALA A 407 3.87 6.27 -10.02
C ALA A 407 4.65 4.96 -9.84
N SER A 408 5.03 4.67 -8.60
CA SER A 408 5.70 3.43 -8.22
C SER A 408 5.08 2.85 -6.96
N CYS A 409 5.19 1.54 -6.81
CA CYS A 409 4.70 0.82 -5.63
C CYS A 409 5.76 -0.12 -5.07
N SER A 410 5.77 -0.31 -3.75
CA SER A 410 6.83 -1.01 -3.06
C SER A 410 6.31 -1.98 -1.99
N LEU A 411 7.20 -2.88 -1.58
CA LEU A 411 7.08 -3.72 -0.40
C LEU A 411 7.00 -2.90 0.91
N ASP A 412 7.28 -1.59 0.88
CA ASP A 412 7.13 -0.69 2.04
C ASP A 412 5.68 -0.28 2.36
N ASN A 413 4.71 -0.97 1.76
CA ASN A 413 3.26 -0.74 1.87
C ASN A 413 2.81 0.63 1.33
N THR A 414 3.69 1.35 0.62
CA THR A 414 3.41 2.67 0.07
C THR A 414 3.44 2.64 -1.45
N ALA A 415 2.61 3.50 -2.04
CA ALA A 415 2.76 3.91 -3.42
C ALA A 415 3.23 5.37 -3.45
N LYS A 416 4.14 5.71 -4.36
CA LYS A 416 4.67 7.07 -4.49
C LYS A 416 4.36 7.61 -5.87
N VAL A 417 4.02 8.89 -5.92
CA VAL A 417 3.87 9.65 -7.16
C VAL A 417 5.02 10.62 -7.26
N TRP A 418 5.80 10.48 -8.33
CA TRP A 418 6.98 11.25 -8.65
C TRP A 418 6.65 12.25 -9.75
N ASP A 419 7.18 13.44 -9.61
CA ASP A 419 7.13 14.49 -10.64
C ASP A 419 8.52 14.58 -11.28
N LEU A 420 8.58 14.34 -12.59
CA LEU A 420 9.83 14.26 -13.33
C LEU A 420 10.49 15.64 -13.49
N ASN A 421 9.72 16.72 -13.52
CA ASN A 421 10.26 18.07 -13.70
C ASN A 421 10.88 18.62 -12.41
N SER A 422 10.28 18.27 -11.26
CA SER A 422 10.80 18.65 -9.95
C SER A 422 11.76 17.61 -9.36
N GLU A 423 11.83 16.41 -9.96
CA GLU A 423 12.62 15.25 -9.52
C GLU A 423 12.33 14.83 -8.08
N ARG A 424 11.10 15.06 -7.61
CA ARG A 424 10.69 14.86 -6.21
C ARG A 424 9.50 13.94 -6.10
N CYS A 425 9.43 13.26 -4.95
CA CYS A 425 8.22 12.57 -4.53
C CYS A 425 7.17 13.62 -4.16
N ARG A 426 6.13 13.71 -4.96
CA ARG A 426 5.03 14.65 -4.72
C ARG A 426 4.06 14.11 -3.66
N TRP A 427 3.71 12.84 -3.78
CA TRP A 427 2.80 12.17 -2.86
C TRP A 427 3.34 10.81 -2.46
N THR A 428 3.25 10.51 -1.16
CA THR A 428 3.40 9.15 -0.64
C THR A 428 2.01 8.69 -0.18
N LEU A 429 1.40 7.83 -0.99
CA LEU A 429 0.09 7.23 -0.77
C LEU A 429 0.22 6.14 0.29
N ARG A 430 -0.39 6.38 1.45
CA ARG A 430 -0.44 5.45 2.59
C ARG A 430 -1.88 5.03 2.82
N GLY A 431 -2.13 3.74 2.83
CA GLY A 431 -3.47 3.20 3.09
C GLY A 431 -3.54 1.68 3.01
N HIS A 432 -2.64 1.05 2.24
CA HIS A 432 -2.49 -0.38 2.24
C HIS A 432 -1.82 -0.88 3.53
N VAL A 433 -2.28 -2.04 4.00
CA VAL A 433 -1.74 -2.68 5.22
C VAL A 433 -0.49 -3.49 4.92
N ASP A 434 -0.40 -4.02 3.71
CA ASP A 434 0.67 -4.91 3.24
C ASP A 434 1.26 -4.42 1.91
N SER A 435 2.18 -5.19 1.34
CA SER A 435 2.92 -4.83 0.13
C SER A 435 2.03 -4.43 -1.03
N VAL A 436 2.41 -3.39 -1.76
CA VAL A 436 1.69 -2.96 -2.97
C VAL A 436 2.39 -3.56 -4.17
N ASN A 437 1.75 -4.56 -4.77
CA ASN A 437 2.34 -5.42 -5.80
C ASN A 437 2.20 -4.81 -7.21
N SER A 438 1.13 -4.05 -7.46
CA SER A 438 0.90 -3.44 -8.77
C SER A 438 0.32 -2.04 -8.67
N ILE A 439 0.68 -1.22 -9.66
CA ILE A 439 0.20 0.15 -9.82
C ILE A 439 -0.06 0.45 -11.29
N SER A 440 -1.19 1.09 -11.57
CA SER A 440 -1.59 1.44 -12.93
C SER A 440 -2.33 2.77 -12.96
N PHE A 441 -1.90 3.68 -13.84
CA PHE A 441 -2.67 4.89 -14.15
C PHE A 441 -3.82 4.56 -15.09
N LEU A 442 -4.99 5.12 -14.79
CA LEU A 442 -6.09 5.10 -15.74
C LEU A 442 -5.74 6.04 -16.93
N PRO A 443 -5.76 5.55 -18.19
CA PRO A 443 -5.36 6.34 -19.35
C PRO A 443 -6.10 7.68 -19.46
N PHE A 444 -5.38 8.77 -19.72
CA PHE A 444 -5.90 10.14 -19.86
C PHE A 444 -6.60 10.72 -18.63
N SER A 445 -6.42 10.09 -17.47
CA SER A 445 -6.99 10.55 -16.19
C SER A 445 -5.92 10.59 -15.09
N ASN A 446 -6.23 11.30 -14.01
CA ASN A 446 -5.36 11.38 -12.83
C ASN A 446 -5.69 10.30 -11.78
N ILE A 447 -6.44 9.26 -12.14
CA ILE A 447 -6.80 8.18 -11.21
C ILE A 447 -5.71 7.11 -11.25
N LEU A 448 -5.29 6.68 -10.06
CA LEU A 448 -4.34 5.60 -9.85
C LEU A 448 -5.05 4.40 -9.26
N LEU A 449 -4.78 3.22 -9.79
CA LEU A 449 -5.16 1.94 -9.20
C LEU A 449 -3.94 1.31 -8.56
N THR A 450 -4.07 0.93 -7.30
CA THR A 450 -3.10 0.12 -6.57
C THR A 450 -3.72 -1.20 -6.17
N CYS A 451 -2.88 -2.23 -6.17
CA CYS A 451 -3.24 -3.60 -5.84
C CYS A 451 -2.26 -4.12 -4.79
N SER A 452 -2.75 -4.70 -3.70
CA SER A 452 -1.92 -5.08 -2.57
C SER A 452 -2.13 -6.52 -2.12
N ALA A 453 -1.11 -7.06 -1.45
CA ALA A 453 -1.16 -8.31 -0.73
C ALA A 453 -2.17 -8.31 0.43
N ASP A 454 -2.63 -7.12 0.85
CA ASP A 454 -3.71 -6.95 1.83
C ASP A 454 -5.09 -7.36 1.33
N LYS A 455 -5.17 -7.91 0.10
CA LYS A 455 -6.38 -8.45 -0.56
C LYS A 455 -7.34 -7.37 -1.04
N THR A 456 -6.90 -6.11 -1.04
CA THR A 456 -7.69 -4.97 -1.48
C THR A 456 -7.08 -4.31 -2.70
N LEU A 457 -7.93 -3.62 -3.45
CA LEU A 457 -7.51 -2.69 -4.47
C LEU A 457 -7.95 -1.30 -4.05
N SER A 458 -7.13 -0.29 -4.28
CA SER A 458 -7.49 1.09 -3.95
C SER A 458 -7.36 2.00 -5.16
N LEU A 459 -8.33 2.89 -5.32
CA LEU A 459 -8.30 4.00 -6.27
C LEU A 459 -7.85 5.26 -5.55
N TRP A 460 -6.92 5.99 -6.15
CA TRP A 460 -6.37 7.22 -5.62
C TRP A 460 -6.55 8.35 -6.61
N ASP A 461 -6.86 9.55 -6.13
CA ASP A 461 -6.75 10.76 -6.94
C ASP A 461 -5.31 11.29 -6.84
N ALA A 462 -4.53 11.18 -7.91
CA ALA A 462 -3.14 11.62 -7.93
C ALA A 462 -2.98 13.13 -7.70
N ARG A 463 -4.02 13.95 -7.91
CA ARG A 463 -3.97 15.40 -7.67
C ARG A 463 -3.86 15.73 -6.19
N VAL A 464 -4.64 15.03 -5.39
CA VAL A 464 -4.79 15.29 -3.94
C VAL A 464 -3.95 14.30 -3.11
N GLY A 465 -3.63 13.14 -3.69
CA GLY A 465 -2.92 12.07 -2.98
C GLY A 465 -3.80 11.31 -1.98
N LEU A 466 -5.13 11.40 -2.12
CA LEU A 466 -6.09 10.74 -1.23
C LEU A 466 -6.68 9.50 -1.89
N CYS A 467 -6.99 8.50 -1.05
CA CYS A 467 -7.73 7.32 -1.46
C CYS A 467 -9.19 7.72 -1.72
N ALA A 468 -9.66 7.49 -2.93
CA ALA A 468 -11.03 7.77 -3.35
C ALA A 468 -11.96 6.60 -3.03
N GLN A 469 -11.54 5.37 -3.34
CA GLN A 469 -12.34 4.15 -3.17
C GLN A 469 -11.44 2.95 -2.88
N THR A 470 -11.94 1.98 -2.13
CA THR A 470 -11.27 0.70 -1.87
C THR A 470 -12.21 -0.45 -2.21
N PHE A 471 -11.75 -1.36 -3.06
CA PHE A 471 -12.47 -2.57 -3.45
C PHE A 471 -12.16 -3.71 -2.50
N TYR A 472 -13.21 -4.29 -1.91
CA TYR A 472 -13.13 -5.46 -1.06
C TYR A 472 -13.74 -6.67 -1.76
N GLY A 473 -13.07 -7.82 -1.66
CA GLY A 473 -13.67 -9.09 -2.07
C GLY A 473 -12.71 -10.20 -2.47
N HIS A 474 -11.41 -9.93 -2.63
CA HIS A 474 -10.43 -11.01 -2.77
C HIS A 474 -10.20 -11.72 -1.44
N LYS A 475 -9.90 -13.02 -1.52
CA LYS A 475 -9.65 -13.87 -0.33
C LYS A 475 -8.17 -14.04 -0.04
N HIS A 476 -7.31 -13.89 -1.06
CA HIS A 476 -5.86 -13.97 -0.93
C HIS A 476 -5.18 -12.72 -1.51
N SER A 477 -3.85 -12.75 -1.54
CA SER A 477 -2.99 -11.64 -1.93
C SER A 477 -3.14 -11.31 -3.41
N CYS A 478 -3.53 -10.07 -3.70
CA CYS A 478 -3.68 -9.64 -5.07
C CYS A 478 -2.31 -9.32 -5.69
N ASN A 479 -2.01 -9.94 -6.84
CA ASN A 479 -0.71 -9.81 -7.49
C ASN A 479 -0.69 -8.64 -8.49
N TYR A 480 -1.73 -8.53 -9.31
CA TYR A 480 -1.78 -7.53 -10.37
C TYR A 480 -3.20 -7.01 -10.61
N ALA A 481 -3.30 -5.76 -11.07
CA ALA A 481 -4.56 -5.19 -11.49
C ALA A 481 -4.36 -4.19 -12.64
N THR A 482 -5.35 -4.08 -13.51
CA THR A 482 -5.28 -3.21 -14.68
C THR A 482 -6.65 -2.66 -15.06
N PHE A 483 -6.65 -1.50 -15.71
CA PHE A 483 -7.85 -0.90 -16.30
C PHE A 483 -8.08 -1.40 -17.71
N ASN A 484 -9.35 -1.45 -18.10
CA ASN A 484 -9.71 -1.46 -19.51
C ASN A 484 -9.37 -0.10 -20.18
N ALA A 485 -9.19 -0.08 -21.49
CA ALA A 485 -8.91 1.13 -22.28
C ALA A 485 -9.98 2.23 -22.16
N THR A 486 -11.23 1.86 -21.82
CA THR A 486 -12.33 2.80 -21.55
C THR A 486 -12.30 3.36 -20.13
N GLY A 487 -11.71 2.61 -19.18
CA GLY A 487 -11.65 2.98 -17.78
C GLY A 487 -12.87 2.64 -16.93
N ASP A 488 -13.90 2.00 -17.49
CA ASP A 488 -15.11 1.65 -16.73
C ASP A 488 -14.93 0.36 -15.91
N THR A 489 -14.07 -0.55 -16.38
CA THR A 489 -13.82 -1.85 -15.76
C THR A 489 -12.37 -2.03 -15.33
N VAL A 490 -12.17 -2.68 -14.19
CA VAL A 490 -10.87 -3.09 -13.65
C VAL A 490 -10.81 -4.60 -13.59
N ALA A 491 -9.71 -5.20 -14.04
CA ALA A 491 -9.41 -6.60 -13.82
C ALA A 491 -8.33 -6.73 -12.75
N SER A 492 -8.42 -7.78 -11.95
CA SER A 492 -7.49 -8.05 -10.86
C SER A 492 -7.27 -9.55 -10.71
N CYS A 493 -6.07 -9.96 -10.31
CA CYS A 493 -5.73 -11.36 -10.08
C CYS A 493 -5.17 -11.62 -8.69
N ASP A 494 -5.46 -12.83 -8.22
CA ASP A 494 -5.10 -13.31 -6.89
C ASP A 494 -4.01 -14.41 -6.96
N SER A 495 -3.35 -14.63 -5.82
CA SER A 495 -2.32 -15.67 -5.65
C SER A 495 -2.86 -17.11 -5.74
N PHE A 496 -4.18 -17.27 -5.82
CA PHE A 496 -4.85 -18.56 -6.00
C PHE A 496 -5.49 -18.74 -7.38
N GLY A 497 -5.18 -17.84 -8.32
CA GLY A 497 -5.71 -17.91 -9.68
C GLY A 497 -7.14 -17.40 -9.85
N VAL A 498 -7.67 -16.72 -8.83
CA VAL A 498 -8.97 -16.05 -8.94
C VAL A 498 -8.79 -14.71 -9.63
N VAL A 499 -9.55 -14.48 -10.69
CA VAL A 499 -9.58 -13.22 -11.41
C VAL A 499 -10.94 -12.56 -11.20
N LYS A 500 -10.93 -11.29 -10.80
CA LYS A 500 -12.15 -10.51 -10.60
C LYS A 500 -12.20 -9.31 -11.53
N LEU A 501 -13.38 -9.10 -12.10
CA LEU A 501 -13.74 -7.90 -12.83
C LEU A 501 -14.57 -6.99 -11.93
N TRP A 502 -14.19 -5.73 -11.85
CA TRP A 502 -14.81 -4.70 -11.02
C TRP A 502 -15.36 -3.59 -11.89
N ASP A 503 -16.51 -3.06 -11.48
CA ASP A 503 -17.02 -1.80 -12.01
C ASP A 503 -16.44 -0.65 -11.19
N VAL A 504 -15.76 0.28 -11.85
CA VAL A 504 -15.13 1.44 -11.22
C VAL A 504 -16.15 2.37 -10.57
N ARG A 505 -17.36 2.47 -11.14
CA ARG A 505 -18.39 3.41 -10.65
C ARG A 505 -19.15 2.85 -9.46
N ASN A 506 -19.48 1.56 -9.52
CA ASN A 506 -20.27 0.89 -8.50
C ASN A 506 -19.43 0.31 -7.36
N VAL A 507 -18.09 0.26 -7.52
CA VAL A 507 -17.16 -0.27 -6.52
C VAL A 507 -17.53 -1.70 -6.09
N SER A 508 -18.01 -2.50 -7.05
CA SER A 508 -18.50 -3.85 -6.82
C SER A 508 -17.88 -4.84 -7.79
N ALA A 509 -17.61 -6.07 -7.33
CA ALA A 509 -17.18 -7.16 -8.20
C ALA A 509 -18.34 -7.56 -9.12
N MET A 510 -18.17 -7.37 -10.43
CA MET A 510 -19.14 -7.78 -11.44
C MET A 510 -19.08 -9.29 -11.66
N VAL A 511 -17.86 -9.81 -11.83
CA VAL A 511 -17.63 -11.22 -12.17
C VAL A 511 -16.43 -11.74 -11.39
N THR A 512 -16.54 -12.96 -10.90
CA THR A 512 -15.42 -13.74 -10.35
C THR A 512 -15.20 -14.95 -11.25
N ILE A 513 -13.98 -15.08 -11.78
CA ILE A 513 -13.54 -16.15 -12.67
C ILE A 513 -12.49 -16.93 -11.91
N ASP A 514 -12.70 -18.24 -11.77
CA ASP A 514 -11.68 -19.13 -11.21
C ASP A 514 -10.84 -19.68 -12.38
N THR A 515 -9.58 -19.26 -12.45
CA THR A 515 -8.66 -19.70 -13.51
C THR A 515 -7.84 -20.93 -13.08
N GLY A 516 -8.10 -21.51 -11.91
CA GLY A 516 -7.44 -22.72 -11.41
C GLY A 516 -6.45 -22.45 -10.27
N PRO A 517 -5.91 -23.51 -9.63
CA PRO A 517 -5.38 -23.42 -8.27
C PRO A 517 -4.02 -22.72 -8.14
N HIS A 518 -3.40 -22.30 -9.25
CA HIS A 518 -2.07 -21.72 -9.26
C HIS A 518 -2.12 -20.19 -9.27
N PRO A 519 -1.10 -19.50 -8.71
CA PRO A 519 -1.03 -18.04 -8.72
C PRO A 519 -1.15 -17.44 -10.11
N SER A 520 -1.96 -16.40 -10.23
CA SER A 520 -2.01 -15.56 -11.43
C SER A 520 -1.09 -14.36 -11.23
N ASN A 521 -0.07 -14.23 -12.07
CA ASN A 521 1.01 -13.25 -11.89
C ASN A 521 0.65 -11.90 -12.50
N GLN A 522 0.07 -11.89 -13.71
CA GLN A 522 -0.33 -10.67 -14.41
C GLN A 522 -1.65 -10.87 -15.16
N VAL A 523 -2.39 -9.77 -15.33
CA VAL A 523 -3.59 -9.70 -16.15
C VAL A 523 -3.50 -8.52 -17.12
N ALA A 524 -3.93 -8.73 -18.37
CA ALA A 524 -3.99 -7.70 -19.39
C ALA A 524 -5.30 -7.78 -20.19
N PHE A 525 -5.89 -6.62 -20.49
CA PHE A 525 -6.98 -6.53 -21.46
C PHE A 525 -6.41 -6.46 -22.88
N ASN A 526 -7.11 -7.08 -23.82
CA ASN A 526 -6.99 -6.72 -25.22
C ASN A 526 -7.38 -5.24 -25.39
N PRO A 527 -6.74 -4.45 -26.29
CA PRO A 527 -7.18 -3.10 -26.61
C PRO A 527 -8.70 -2.92 -26.75
N ASN A 528 -9.41 -3.90 -27.32
CA ASN A 528 -10.87 -3.85 -27.48
C ASN A 528 -11.69 -4.10 -26.20
N GLY A 529 -11.06 -4.55 -25.11
CA GLY A 529 -11.69 -4.88 -23.83
C GLY A 529 -12.56 -6.14 -23.82
N ARG A 530 -12.62 -6.91 -24.92
CA ARG A 530 -13.45 -8.13 -25.02
C ARG A 530 -12.77 -9.37 -24.47
N ILE A 531 -11.46 -9.46 -24.64
CA ILE A 531 -10.64 -10.61 -24.19
C ILE A 531 -9.75 -10.12 -23.06
N LEU A 532 -9.73 -10.90 -21.99
CA LEU A 532 -8.81 -10.79 -20.88
C LEU A 532 -7.79 -11.92 -20.99
N VAL A 533 -6.52 -11.62 -20.74
CA VAL A 533 -5.49 -12.66 -20.67
C VAL A 533 -4.84 -12.64 -19.30
N VAL A 534 -4.60 -13.84 -18.79
CA VAL A 534 -4.10 -14.12 -17.45
C VAL A 534 -2.83 -14.95 -17.57
N ALA A 535 -1.74 -14.43 -17.00
CA ALA A 535 -0.48 -15.15 -16.85
C ALA A 535 -0.55 -16.02 -15.58
N SER A 536 -0.29 -17.31 -15.72
CA SER A 536 -0.40 -18.26 -14.61
C SER A 536 0.95 -18.91 -14.31
N ASN A 537 1.16 -19.22 -13.03
CA ASN A 537 2.40 -19.81 -12.54
C ASN A 537 2.57 -21.29 -12.95
N ASP A 538 1.56 -21.90 -13.56
CA ASP A 538 1.59 -23.27 -14.11
C ASP A 538 2.20 -23.34 -15.53
N GLY A 539 2.77 -22.24 -16.04
CA GLY A 539 3.32 -22.15 -17.39
C GLY A 539 2.27 -21.93 -18.48
N THR A 540 1.00 -21.78 -18.11
CA THR A 540 -0.09 -21.53 -19.04
C THR A 540 -0.47 -20.07 -19.12
N VAL A 541 -0.94 -19.67 -20.30
CA VAL A 541 -1.61 -18.40 -20.55
C VAL A 541 -3.09 -18.70 -20.75
N LYS A 542 -3.94 -18.08 -19.94
CA LYS A 542 -5.40 -18.29 -19.95
C LYS A 542 -6.07 -17.08 -20.59
N LEU A 543 -6.81 -17.32 -21.67
CA LEU A 543 -7.63 -16.31 -22.33
C LEU A 543 -9.07 -16.47 -21.85
N VAL A 544 -9.67 -15.36 -21.42
CA VAL A 544 -11.05 -15.30 -20.96
C VAL A 544 -11.80 -14.27 -21.77
N GLU A 545 -12.87 -14.69 -22.44
CA GLU A 545 -13.78 -13.76 -23.10
C GLU A 545 -14.71 -13.13 -22.04
N VAL A 546 -14.70 -11.79 -21.93
CA VAL A 546 -15.39 -11.04 -20.87
C VAL A 546 -16.90 -11.18 -20.95
N ALA A 547 -17.47 -11.27 -22.17
CA ALA A 547 -18.91 -11.33 -22.37
C ALA A 547 -19.50 -12.73 -22.12
N SER A 548 -18.81 -13.78 -22.58
CA SER A 548 -19.29 -15.17 -22.49
C SER A 548 -18.73 -15.91 -21.27
N LEU A 549 -17.67 -15.37 -20.65
CA LEU A 549 -16.89 -16.01 -19.58
C LEU A 549 -16.29 -17.36 -20.00
N GLN A 550 -16.16 -17.60 -21.31
CA GLN A 550 -15.46 -18.76 -21.82
C GLN A 550 -13.97 -18.60 -21.61
N MET A 551 -13.35 -19.66 -21.11
CA MET A 551 -11.92 -19.73 -20.85
C MET A 551 -11.26 -20.73 -21.81
N SER A 552 -10.19 -20.30 -22.48
CA SER A 552 -9.26 -21.18 -23.17
C SER A 552 -7.87 -21.05 -22.53
N SER A 553 -7.16 -22.18 -22.39
CA SER A 553 -5.81 -22.21 -21.82
C SER A 553 -4.83 -22.71 -22.85
N VAL A 554 -3.70 -22.01 -22.97
CA VAL A 554 -2.59 -22.38 -23.87
C VAL A 554 -1.36 -22.61 -23.01
N ILE A 555 -0.68 -23.75 -23.21
CA ILE A 555 0.62 -23.99 -22.58
C ILE A 555 1.63 -23.11 -23.31
N ALA A 556 2.17 -22.14 -22.60
CA ALA A 556 3.01 -21.10 -23.19
C ALA A 556 4.49 -21.34 -22.92
N HIS A 557 4.84 -21.64 -21.67
CA HIS A 557 6.23 -21.80 -21.23
C HIS A 557 6.40 -23.11 -20.46
N GLU A 558 7.64 -23.60 -20.37
CA GLU A 558 7.97 -24.78 -19.55
C GLU A 558 7.91 -24.46 -18.04
N ASP A 559 8.09 -23.19 -17.69
CA ASP A 559 8.08 -22.67 -16.32
C ASP A 559 7.03 -21.56 -16.18
N ALA A 560 6.87 -21.00 -14.98
CA ALA A 560 5.87 -19.98 -14.65
C ALA A 560 5.89 -18.78 -15.61
N VAL A 561 4.71 -18.40 -16.10
CA VAL A 561 4.52 -17.18 -16.90
C VAL A 561 4.39 -15.99 -15.97
N GLN A 562 5.32 -15.04 -16.07
CA GLN A 562 5.34 -13.86 -15.21
C GLN A 562 4.53 -12.72 -15.80
N SER A 563 4.67 -12.51 -17.11
CA SER A 563 4.10 -11.34 -17.76
C SER A 563 3.41 -11.66 -19.07
N VAL A 564 2.28 -11.00 -19.31
CA VAL A 564 1.50 -11.12 -20.53
C VAL A 564 0.93 -9.77 -20.93
N ILE A 565 1.06 -9.42 -22.21
CA ILE A 565 0.56 -8.16 -22.78
C ILE A 565 0.08 -8.35 -24.22
N PHE A 566 -0.82 -7.48 -24.66
CA PHE A 566 -1.19 -7.35 -26.06
C PHE A 566 -0.42 -6.22 -26.75
N ASP A 567 -0.26 -6.36 -28.06
CA ASP A 567 0.07 -5.21 -28.91
C ASP A 567 -1.09 -4.21 -28.97
N HIS A 568 -0.81 -2.96 -29.35
CA HIS A 568 -1.79 -1.88 -29.48
C HIS A 568 -2.92 -2.19 -30.45
N LYS A 569 -2.66 -3.01 -31.47
CA LYS A 569 -3.68 -3.46 -32.43
C LYS A 569 -4.45 -4.69 -31.97
N GLY A 570 -3.95 -5.39 -30.94
CA GLY A 570 -4.49 -6.67 -30.49
C GLY A 570 -4.27 -7.83 -31.47
N GLU A 571 -3.36 -7.69 -32.44
CA GLU A 571 -2.99 -8.74 -33.40
C GLU A 571 -2.04 -9.77 -32.78
N TYR A 572 -1.10 -9.28 -31.97
CA TYR A 572 -0.12 -10.12 -31.29
C TYR A 572 -0.35 -10.12 -29.78
N LEU A 573 -0.22 -11.31 -29.19
CA LEU A 573 -0.13 -11.53 -27.75
C LEU A 573 1.34 -11.86 -27.44
N LEU A 574 1.88 -11.27 -26.38
CA LEU A 574 3.25 -11.53 -25.93
C LEU A 574 3.19 -12.12 -24.53
N SER A 575 3.91 -13.23 -24.33
CA SER A 575 4.10 -13.83 -23.00
C SER A 575 5.60 -13.92 -22.67
N ALA A 576 5.91 -13.73 -21.39
CA ALA A 576 7.24 -13.84 -20.83
C ALA A 576 7.24 -14.84 -19.66
N GLY A 577 8.21 -15.74 -19.69
CA GLY A 577 8.36 -16.81 -18.71
C GLY A 577 9.57 -16.64 -17.79
N SER A 578 9.58 -17.46 -16.74
CA SER A 578 10.72 -17.60 -15.82
C SER A 578 11.92 -18.32 -16.46
N ASP A 579 11.68 -18.97 -17.59
CA ASP A 579 12.68 -19.57 -18.49
C ASP A 579 13.59 -18.55 -19.22
N GLY A 580 13.26 -17.25 -19.11
CA GLY A 580 13.96 -16.16 -19.78
C GLY A 580 13.57 -15.98 -21.24
N ALA A 581 12.53 -16.68 -21.71
CA ALA A 581 12.03 -16.60 -23.08
C ALA A 581 10.84 -15.66 -23.20
N ILE A 582 10.72 -15.05 -24.39
CA ILE A 582 9.53 -14.31 -24.81
C ILE A 582 8.88 -15.09 -25.95
N HIS A 583 7.58 -15.29 -25.87
CA HIS A 583 6.79 -15.93 -26.91
C HIS A 583 5.80 -14.93 -27.49
N ILE A 584 5.74 -14.91 -28.83
CA ILE A 584 4.85 -14.07 -29.62
C ILE A 584 3.79 -14.98 -30.21
N TRP A 585 2.53 -14.65 -29.99
CA TRP A 585 1.38 -15.38 -30.47
C TRP A 585 0.55 -14.51 -31.43
N SER A 586 -0.04 -15.11 -32.47
CA SER A 586 -0.82 -14.42 -33.51
C SER A 586 -2.12 -15.14 -33.85
#